data_AF-A0A672UF57-F1
#
_entry.id   AF-A0A672UF57-F1
#
_cell.length_a   1.000
_cell.length_b   1.000
_cell.length_c   1.000
_cell.angle_alpha   90.00
_cell.angle_beta   90.00
_cell.angle_gamma   90.00
#
_symmetry.space_group_name_H-M   'P 1'
#
loop_
_entity.id
_entity.type
_entity.pdbx_description
1 polymer ?
#
loop_
_entity_poly.entity_id
_entity_poly.type
_entity_poly.pdbx_seq_one_letter_code
_entity_poly.pdbx_strand_id
1 'polypeptide(L)'
;MRAKKKVQIKEAFQLAQKPHQNRAKLVLTLKSTYDQLGDKEDFHEKFIHFLKYAMIIYRREPAVEQVIDFAAKFVTSFCQMEKEDGSEAGEEDNLLLNYVFNFLLESHNANSHAVRFRTCQLVNKILGNMPENAQIDDDLFDKINEAMLVRLKDKFSNVRIQAVLALSRLQDPKDENCPVVNIYNTLLENDSNSEVRRAVLSCIAPSARTLPKIVSRTMDVKEAVRKLAYEVKWIT
;
A
#
# COMPACT_ATOMS: atom_id res chain seq x y z
N MET A 1 -10.54 26.41 28.27
CA MET A 1 -10.24 25.41 27.22
C MET A 1 -8.74 25.34 27.01
N ARG A 2 -8.07 24.20 27.21
CA ARG A 2 -6.63 24.06 26.91
C ARG A 2 -6.44 24.05 25.39
N ALA A 3 -5.67 24.99 24.84
CA ALA A 3 -5.25 24.94 23.45
C ALA A 3 -4.58 23.57 23.17
N LYS A 4 -5.15 22.77 22.26
CA LYS A 4 -4.51 21.52 21.82
C LYS A 4 -3.17 21.90 21.19
N LYS A 5 -2.06 21.39 21.73
CA LYS A 5 -0.72 21.60 21.17
C LYS A 5 -0.70 21.10 19.72
N LYS A 6 -0.47 22.00 18.76
CA LYS A 6 -0.26 21.65 17.34
C LYS A 6 1.03 20.82 17.24
N VAL A 7 0.98 19.69 16.54
CA VAL A 7 2.15 18.85 16.31
C VAL A 7 2.65 19.08 14.90
N GLN A 8 3.92 19.43 14.75
CA GLN A 8 4.53 19.59 13.44
C GLN A 8 4.83 18.22 12.81
N ILE A 9 4.87 18.14 11.47
CA ILE A 9 5.15 16.89 10.73
C ILE A 9 6.45 16.25 11.21
N LYS A 10 7.52 17.03 11.39
CA LYS A 10 8.80 16.52 11.91
C LYS A 10 8.66 15.89 13.28
N GLU A 11 7.98 16.54 14.22
CA GLU A 11 7.73 16.02 15.56
C GLU A 11 6.89 14.73 15.48
N ALA A 12 5.88 14.69 14.60
CA ALA A 12 5.09 13.48 14.40
C ALA A 12 5.94 12.31 13.87
N PHE A 13 6.77 12.53 12.85
CA PHE A 13 7.64 11.49 12.31
C PHE A 13 8.68 11.01 13.34
N GLN A 14 9.21 11.90 14.17
CA GLN A 14 10.12 11.54 15.26
C GLN A 14 9.41 10.73 16.36
N LEU A 15 8.19 11.09 16.72
CA LEU A 15 7.39 10.34 17.69
C LEU A 15 6.98 8.97 17.14
N ALA A 16 6.65 8.89 15.85
CA ALA A 16 6.26 7.64 15.19
C ALA A 16 7.35 6.56 15.23
N GLN A 17 8.63 6.96 15.27
CA GLN A 17 9.78 6.04 15.38
C GLN A 17 9.88 5.32 16.73
N LYS A 18 9.17 5.79 17.77
CA LYS A 18 9.28 5.24 19.12
C LYS A 18 8.39 4.00 19.27
N PRO A 19 8.90 2.87 19.81
CA PRO A 19 8.14 1.62 19.94
C PRO A 19 6.80 1.77 20.67
N HIS A 20 6.79 2.47 21.82
CA HIS A 20 5.64 2.61 22.71
C HIS A 20 4.77 3.86 22.44
N GLN A 21 4.89 4.47 21.26
CA GLN A 21 4.06 5.62 20.91
C GLN A 21 2.63 5.18 20.55
N ASN A 22 1.63 5.86 21.11
CA ASN A 22 0.24 5.71 20.66
C ASN A 22 0.06 6.39 19.30
N ARG A 23 0.18 5.58 18.23
CA ARG A 23 0.12 6.04 16.84
C ARG A 23 -1.27 6.52 16.43
N ALA A 24 -2.35 5.92 16.96
CA ALA A 24 -3.71 6.36 16.69
C ALA A 24 -3.94 7.80 17.21
N LYS A 25 -3.49 8.09 18.44
CA LYS A 25 -3.52 9.45 18.98
C LYS A 25 -2.67 10.42 18.16
N LEU A 26 -1.51 9.97 17.67
CA LEU A 26 -0.63 10.79 16.85
C LEU A 26 -1.26 11.14 15.50
N VAL A 27 -1.90 10.18 14.83
CA VAL A 27 -2.68 10.39 13.59
C VAL A 27 -3.76 11.44 13.83
N LEU A 28 -4.59 11.29 14.87
CA LEU A 28 -5.65 12.24 15.19
C LEU A 28 -5.12 13.65 15.50
N THR A 29 -3.97 13.74 16.17
CA THR A 29 -3.36 15.03 16.53
C THR A 29 -2.78 15.74 15.31
N LEU A 30 -2.15 15.00 14.40
CA LEU A 30 -1.63 15.55 13.15
C LEU A 30 -2.78 15.91 12.20
N LYS A 31 -3.85 15.11 12.14
CA LYS A 31 -5.05 15.39 11.34
C LYS A 31 -5.72 16.68 11.81
N SER A 32 -5.93 16.81 13.12
CA SER A 32 -6.43 18.08 13.69
C SER A 32 -5.50 19.28 13.42
N THR A 33 -4.20 19.06 13.19
CA THR A 33 -3.29 20.15 12.80
C THR A 33 -3.48 20.50 11.32
N TYR A 34 -3.63 19.50 10.45
CA TYR A 34 -3.92 19.65 9.03
C TYR A 34 -5.26 20.37 8.78
N ASP A 35 -6.33 19.96 9.47
CA ASP A 35 -7.68 20.54 9.32
C ASP A 35 -7.75 22.03 9.72
N GLN A 36 -6.77 22.52 10.47
CA GLN A 36 -6.69 23.93 10.91
C GLN A 36 -5.84 24.81 9.98
N LEU A 37 -5.27 24.24 8.92
CA LEU A 37 -4.50 24.98 7.93
C LEU A 37 -5.42 25.57 6.88
N GLY A 38 -5.24 26.85 6.59
CA GLY A 38 -5.91 27.49 5.45
C GLY A 38 -5.30 27.05 4.11
N ASP A 39 -3.97 27.07 4.02
CA ASP A 39 -3.21 26.54 2.89
C ASP A 39 -2.60 25.18 3.26
N LYS A 40 -2.90 24.17 2.43
CA LYS A 40 -2.50 22.77 2.63
C LYS A 40 -1.28 22.37 1.78
N GLU A 41 -0.86 23.18 0.80
CA GLU A 41 0.24 22.85 -0.12
C GLU A 41 1.57 22.69 0.62
N ASP A 42 1.92 23.66 1.48
CA ASP A 42 3.14 23.60 2.31
C ASP A 42 3.17 22.35 3.21
N PHE A 43 1.99 21.92 3.68
CA PHE A 43 1.89 20.68 4.45
C PHE A 43 2.19 19.45 3.58
N HIS A 44 1.62 19.37 2.38
CA HIS A 44 1.84 18.26 1.45
C HIS A 44 3.32 18.13 1.08
N GLU A 45 3.97 19.24 0.73
CA GLU A 45 5.39 19.27 0.40
C GLU A 45 6.27 18.85 1.58
N LYS A 46 6.01 19.39 2.77
CA LYS A 46 6.75 19.02 3.99
C LYS A 46 6.51 17.56 4.37
N PHE A 47 5.30 17.05 4.19
CA PHE A 47 4.98 15.66 4.46
C PHE A 47 5.83 14.73 3.59
N ILE A 48 5.88 14.98 2.28
CA ILE A 48 6.73 14.22 1.36
C ILE A 48 8.22 14.43 1.66
N HIS A 49 8.65 15.65 2.00
CA HIS A 49 10.03 15.94 2.38
C HIS A 49 10.50 15.05 3.54
N PHE A 50 9.71 14.94 4.61
CA PHE A 50 10.05 14.08 5.74
C PHE A 50 9.88 12.58 5.44
N LEU A 51 8.94 12.21 4.57
CA LEU A 51 8.76 10.82 4.12
C LEU A 51 9.96 10.28 3.36
N LYS A 52 10.62 11.11 2.55
CA LYS A 52 11.81 10.73 1.76
C LYS A 52 12.95 10.14 2.60
N TYR A 53 13.12 10.58 3.85
CA TYR A 53 14.14 10.03 4.75
C TYR A 53 13.92 8.54 5.06
N ALA A 54 12.67 8.09 5.17
CA ALA A 54 12.34 6.68 5.34
C ALA A 54 12.45 5.90 4.01
N MET A 55 12.16 6.55 2.88
CA MET A 55 12.12 5.91 1.57
C MET A 55 13.48 5.47 1.03
N ILE A 56 14.57 6.11 1.46
CA ILE A 56 15.92 5.75 1.02
C ILE A 56 16.51 4.55 1.78
N ILE A 57 15.82 4.04 2.81
CA ILE A 57 16.32 2.96 3.68
C ILE A 57 15.71 1.63 3.25
N TYR A 58 16.50 0.76 2.61
CA TYR A 58 16.04 -0.56 2.19
C TYR A 58 15.85 -1.53 3.36
N ARG A 59 16.74 -1.48 4.36
CA ARG A 59 16.69 -2.37 5.52
C ARG A 59 15.40 -2.14 6.31
N ARG A 60 14.77 -3.22 6.75
CA ARG A 60 13.53 -3.21 7.54
C ARG A 60 13.81 -2.90 9.01
N GLU A 61 14.37 -1.73 9.27
CA GLU A 61 14.62 -1.25 10.62
C GLU A 61 13.30 -0.90 11.33
N PRO A 62 13.09 -1.30 12.59
CA PRO A 62 11.81 -1.10 13.27
C PRO A 62 11.34 0.36 13.28
N ALA A 63 12.25 1.32 13.48
CA ALA A 63 11.91 2.74 13.48
C ALA A 63 11.38 3.21 12.11
N VAL A 64 11.99 2.72 11.01
CA VAL A 64 11.57 3.04 9.64
C VAL A 64 10.22 2.41 9.32
N GLU A 65 10.03 1.13 9.65
CA GLU A 65 8.74 0.46 9.43
C GLU A 65 7.61 1.16 10.20
N GLN A 66 7.88 1.62 11.42
CA GLN A 66 6.88 2.38 12.20
C GLN A 66 6.52 3.73 11.59
N VAL A 67 7.48 4.43 10.97
CA VAL A 67 7.21 5.68 10.23
C VAL A 67 6.39 5.39 8.98
N ILE A 68 6.74 4.34 8.22
CA ILE A 68 6.00 3.92 7.02
C ILE A 68 4.55 3.54 7.40
N ASP A 69 4.35 2.79 8.48
CA ASP A 69 3.03 2.43 8.99
C ASP A 69 2.24 3.65 9.46
N PHE A 70 2.90 4.58 10.16
CA PHE A 70 2.27 5.82 10.60
C PHE A 70 1.84 6.68 9.40
N ALA A 71 2.73 6.88 8.42
CA ALA A 71 2.46 7.68 7.23
C ALA A 71 1.29 7.08 6.44
N ALA A 72 1.29 5.76 6.21
CA ALA A 72 0.18 5.09 5.54
C ALA A 72 -1.14 5.28 6.29
N LYS A 73 -1.17 5.06 7.62
CA LYS A 73 -2.38 5.24 8.43
C LYS A 73 -2.87 6.68 8.49
N PHE A 74 -1.95 7.64 8.51
CA PHE A 74 -2.28 9.05 8.51
C PHE A 74 -2.92 9.45 7.18
N VAL A 75 -2.29 9.08 6.06
CA VAL A 75 -2.81 9.36 4.71
C VAL A 75 -4.19 8.70 4.50
N THR A 76 -4.37 7.46 4.93
CA THR A 76 -5.67 6.78 4.80
C THR A 76 -6.74 7.28 5.76
N SER A 77 -6.37 8.05 6.79
CA SER A 77 -7.36 8.66 7.69
C SER A 77 -8.19 9.75 7.00
N PHE A 78 -7.82 10.14 5.78
CA PHE A 78 -8.57 11.04 4.92
C PHE A 78 -9.43 10.32 3.88
N CYS A 79 -9.27 9.00 3.71
CA CYS A 79 -10.16 8.23 2.85
C CYS A 79 -11.58 8.27 3.41
N GLN A 80 -12.54 8.62 2.57
CA GLN A 80 -13.95 8.61 2.93
C GLN A 80 -14.55 7.22 2.74
N MET A 81 -15.49 6.88 3.60
CA MET A 81 -16.51 5.88 3.30
C MET A 81 -17.62 6.61 2.54
N GLU A 82 -18.23 5.96 1.54
CA GLU A 82 -19.50 6.45 1.00
C GLU A 82 -20.45 6.73 2.16
N LYS A 83 -20.80 8.01 2.36
CA LYS A 83 -21.94 8.36 3.19
C LYS A 83 -23.16 8.23 2.29
N GLU A 84 -24.17 7.50 2.74
CA GLU A 84 -25.46 7.36 2.04
C GLU A 84 -26.15 8.72 1.78
N ASP A 85 -25.75 9.77 2.51
CA ASP A 85 -26.19 11.14 2.29
C ASP A 85 -25.15 11.92 1.47
N GLY A 86 -25.47 12.18 0.19
CA GLY A 86 -24.68 12.89 -0.84
C GLY A 86 -24.25 14.32 -0.49
N SER A 87 -23.52 14.48 0.61
CA SER A 87 -22.93 15.73 1.07
C SER A 87 -21.55 15.92 0.42
N GLU A 88 -21.43 16.96 -0.40
CA GLU A 88 -20.23 17.41 -1.14
C GLU A 88 -19.05 17.86 -0.25
N ALA A 89 -19.02 17.53 1.05
CA ALA A 89 -17.89 17.80 1.94
C ALA A 89 -16.66 16.90 1.65
N GLY A 90 -16.59 16.37 0.42
CA GLY A 90 -15.83 15.17 0.04
C GLY A 90 -14.46 15.42 -0.59
N GLU A 91 -14.31 16.52 -1.33
CA GLU A 91 -13.17 16.68 -2.25
C GLU A 91 -11.88 17.13 -1.55
N GLU A 92 -11.97 17.96 -0.51
CA GLU A 92 -10.80 18.54 0.16
C GLU A 92 -9.98 17.53 0.99
N ASP A 93 -10.61 16.46 1.48
CA ASP A 93 -9.93 15.44 2.30
C ASP A 93 -9.07 14.51 1.43
N ASN A 94 -9.47 14.22 0.19
CA ASN A 94 -8.71 13.34 -0.70
C ASN A 94 -7.45 14.01 -1.29
N LEU A 95 -7.24 15.31 -1.08
CA LEU A 95 -6.09 16.05 -1.63
C LEU A 95 -4.74 15.47 -1.20
N LEU A 96 -4.55 15.19 0.10
CA LEU A 96 -3.28 14.63 0.58
C LEU A 96 -3.07 13.19 0.09
N LEU A 97 -4.14 12.39 0.03
CA LEU A 97 -4.10 11.02 -0.48
C LEU A 97 -3.63 11.00 -1.93
N ASN A 98 -4.27 11.80 -2.79
CA ASN A 98 -3.94 11.92 -4.20
C ASN A 98 -2.52 12.47 -4.39
N TYR A 99 -2.13 13.50 -3.62
CA TYR A 99 -0.79 14.05 -3.65
C TYR A 99 0.28 13.00 -3.31
N VAL A 100 0.06 12.21 -2.27
CA VAL A 100 0.98 11.14 -1.86
C VAL A 100 1.04 10.05 -2.91
N PHE A 101 -0.09 9.60 -3.45
CA PHE A 101 -0.07 8.61 -4.52
C PHE A 101 0.65 9.10 -5.76
N ASN A 102 0.38 10.32 -6.24
CA ASN A 102 1.07 10.89 -7.40
C ASN A 102 2.59 10.91 -7.20
N PHE A 103 3.07 11.39 -6.04
CA PHE A 103 4.49 11.34 -5.70
C PHE A 103 5.07 9.91 -5.69
N LEU A 104 4.33 8.94 -5.13
CA LEU A 104 4.74 7.54 -5.09
C LEU A 104 4.84 6.96 -6.51
N LEU A 105 3.86 7.23 -7.36
CA LEU A 105 3.82 6.78 -8.75
C LEU A 105 4.96 7.41 -9.55
N GLU A 106 5.20 8.71 -9.45
CA GLU A 106 6.37 9.35 -10.07
C GLU A 106 7.70 8.73 -9.60
N SER A 107 7.77 8.30 -8.34
CA SER A 107 8.96 7.70 -7.74
C SER A 107 9.11 6.19 -8.01
N HIS A 108 8.09 5.52 -8.59
CA HIS A 108 8.07 4.06 -8.71
C HIS A 108 9.21 3.52 -9.58
N ASN A 109 9.77 4.36 -10.47
CA ASN A 109 10.87 4.00 -11.37
C ASN A 109 12.24 4.57 -10.96
N ALA A 110 12.41 4.99 -9.71
CA ALA A 110 13.69 5.49 -9.21
C ALA A 110 14.84 4.48 -9.36
N ASN A 111 16.04 4.97 -9.64
CA ASN A 111 17.26 4.15 -9.76
C ASN A 111 17.54 3.34 -8.48
N SER A 112 17.27 3.94 -7.31
CA SER A 112 17.44 3.28 -6.02
C SER A 112 16.40 2.17 -5.82
N HIS A 113 16.87 0.93 -5.63
CA HIS A 113 16.00 -0.20 -5.29
C HIS A 113 15.32 -0.04 -3.92
N ALA A 114 15.93 0.72 -3.00
CA ALA A 114 15.33 1.08 -1.71
C ALA A 114 14.06 1.90 -1.92
N VAL A 115 14.14 2.94 -2.76
CA VAL A 115 13.01 3.81 -3.08
C VAL A 115 11.91 3.01 -3.77
N ARG A 116 12.24 2.21 -4.78
CA ARG A 116 11.24 1.34 -5.46
C ARG A 116 10.52 0.41 -4.49
N PHE A 117 11.27 -0.23 -3.57
CA PHE A 117 10.70 -1.08 -2.53
C PHE A 117 9.75 -0.29 -1.61
N ARG A 118 10.19 0.87 -1.11
CA ARG A 118 9.41 1.70 -0.19
C ARG A 118 8.18 2.31 -0.87
N THR A 119 8.27 2.65 -2.15
CA THR A 119 7.14 3.08 -2.96
C THR A 119 6.07 1.99 -3.02
N CYS A 120 6.41 0.79 -3.48
CA CYS A 120 5.44 -0.32 -3.54
C CYS A 120 4.91 -0.68 -2.15
N GLN A 121 5.74 -0.61 -1.12
CA GLN A 121 5.32 -0.88 0.26
C GLN A 121 4.30 0.15 0.77
N LEU A 122 4.51 1.43 0.48
CA LEU A 122 3.57 2.49 0.86
C LEU A 122 2.26 2.37 0.09
N VAL A 123 2.30 2.12 -1.23
CA VAL A 123 1.09 1.85 -2.03
C VAL A 123 0.31 0.67 -1.44
N ASN A 124 0.97 -0.46 -1.19
CA ASN A 124 0.38 -1.62 -0.53
C ASN A 124 -0.27 -1.26 0.81
N LYS A 125 0.45 -0.57 1.70
CA LYS A 125 -0.07 -0.24 3.03
C LYS A 125 -1.22 0.76 2.99
N ILE A 126 -1.17 1.75 2.10
CA ILE A 126 -2.25 2.72 1.93
C ILE A 126 -3.49 1.97 1.44
N LEU A 127 -3.40 1.23 0.34
CA LEU A 127 -4.52 0.42 -0.18
C LEU A 127 -5.03 -0.58 0.85
N GLY A 128 -4.15 -1.28 1.57
CA GLY A 128 -4.54 -2.27 2.58
C GLY A 128 -5.21 -1.67 3.83
N ASN A 129 -4.97 -0.39 4.14
CA ASN A 129 -5.61 0.30 5.25
C ASN A 129 -6.94 0.97 4.87
N MET A 130 -7.27 1.09 3.58
CA MET A 130 -8.54 1.67 3.14
C MET A 130 -9.72 0.78 3.56
N PRO A 131 -10.89 1.34 3.89
CA PRO A 131 -12.14 0.58 4.03
C PRO A 131 -12.45 -0.28 2.80
N GLU A 132 -13.25 -1.35 2.97
CA GLU A 132 -13.64 -2.23 1.85
C GLU A 132 -14.47 -1.50 0.79
N ASN A 133 -15.32 -0.57 1.21
CA ASN A 133 -16.15 0.29 0.37
C ASN A 133 -15.47 1.63 -0.03
N ALA A 134 -14.16 1.76 0.17
CA ALA A 134 -13.45 2.95 -0.26
C ALA A 134 -13.39 3.02 -1.78
N GLN A 135 -13.74 4.17 -2.34
CA GLN A 135 -13.59 4.45 -3.77
C GLN A 135 -12.31 5.26 -4.00
N ILE A 136 -11.62 4.90 -5.07
CA ILE A 136 -10.49 5.64 -5.62
C ILE A 136 -10.93 6.10 -7.00
N ASP A 137 -10.57 7.32 -7.37
CA ASP A 137 -10.76 7.84 -8.71
C ASP A 137 -10.18 6.89 -9.78
N ASP A 138 -10.91 6.70 -10.89
CA ASP A 138 -10.57 5.71 -11.92
C ASP A 138 -9.20 5.99 -12.57
N ASP A 139 -8.85 7.25 -12.82
CA ASP A 139 -7.54 7.60 -13.38
C ASP A 139 -6.41 7.25 -12.41
N LEU A 140 -6.63 7.46 -11.11
CA LEU A 140 -5.66 7.08 -10.09
C LEU A 140 -5.56 5.56 -9.95
N PHE A 141 -6.69 4.85 -10.01
CA PHE A 141 -6.73 3.38 -10.01
C PHE A 141 -5.89 2.81 -11.16
N ASP A 142 -6.09 3.31 -12.38
CA ASP A 142 -5.37 2.85 -13.57
C ASP A 142 -3.86 3.09 -13.45
N LYS A 143 -3.45 4.28 -12.98
CA LYS A 143 -2.02 4.59 -12.76
C LYS A 143 -1.39 3.68 -11.71
N ILE A 144 -2.11 3.39 -10.62
CA ILE A 144 -1.63 2.45 -9.59
C ILE A 144 -1.46 1.06 -10.19
N ASN A 145 -2.46 0.59 -10.94
CA ASN A 145 -2.45 -0.73 -11.56
C ASN A 145 -1.27 -0.87 -12.53
N GLU A 146 -1.12 0.08 -13.47
CA GLU A 146 -0.02 0.11 -14.44
C GLU A 146 1.35 0.12 -13.73
N ALA A 147 1.56 1.04 -12.80
CA ALA A 147 2.82 1.17 -12.09
C ALA A 147 3.20 -0.12 -11.35
N MET A 148 2.25 -0.74 -10.64
CA MET A 148 2.51 -1.96 -9.88
C MET A 148 2.70 -3.18 -10.81
N LEU A 149 1.97 -3.27 -11.93
CA LEU A 149 2.18 -4.30 -12.95
C LEU A 149 3.60 -4.23 -13.54
N VAL A 150 4.13 -3.02 -13.76
CA VAL A 150 5.54 -2.85 -14.14
C VAL A 150 6.46 -3.34 -13.03
N ARG A 151 6.18 -3.03 -11.76
CA ARG A 151 7.01 -3.45 -10.61
C ARG A 151 6.95 -4.94 -10.30
N LEU A 152 5.96 -5.68 -10.80
CA LEU A 152 5.98 -7.15 -10.78
C LEU A 152 7.13 -7.77 -11.58
N LYS A 153 7.77 -7.01 -12.47
CA LYS A 153 8.95 -7.44 -13.25
C LYS A 153 10.26 -6.90 -12.69
N ASP A 154 10.25 -6.33 -11.49
CA ASP A 154 11.43 -5.72 -10.89
C ASP A 154 12.55 -6.77 -10.65
N LYS A 155 13.80 -6.35 -10.85
CA LYS A 155 14.99 -7.18 -10.59
C LYS A 155 15.02 -7.69 -9.14
N PHE A 156 14.56 -6.89 -8.18
CA PHE A 156 14.61 -7.23 -6.76
C PHE A 156 13.31 -7.90 -6.31
N SER A 157 13.41 -9.12 -5.78
CA SER A 157 12.25 -9.90 -5.31
C SER A 157 11.41 -9.17 -4.27
N ASN A 158 12.04 -8.44 -3.34
CA ASN A 158 11.31 -7.68 -2.32
C ASN A 158 10.45 -6.55 -2.92
N VAL A 159 10.84 -5.97 -4.05
CA VAL A 159 9.99 -5.00 -4.77
C VAL A 159 8.80 -5.73 -5.38
N ARG A 160 9.05 -6.86 -6.06
CA ARG A 160 7.98 -7.69 -6.64
C ARG A 160 6.97 -8.15 -5.58
N ILE A 161 7.43 -8.57 -4.40
CA ILE A 161 6.55 -8.94 -3.27
C ILE A 161 5.63 -7.77 -2.90
N GLN A 162 6.16 -6.55 -2.74
CA GLN A 162 5.32 -5.41 -2.38
C GLN A 162 4.35 -5.03 -3.51
N ALA A 163 4.75 -5.17 -4.77
CA ALA A 163 3.86 -4.96 -5.91
C ALA A 163 2.71 -5.98 -5.96
N VAL A 164 2.98 -7.26 -5.66
CA VAL A 164 1.94 -8.29 -5.49
C VAL A 164 1.00 -7.92 -4.35
N LEU A 165 1.53 -7.53 -3.19
CA LEU A 165 0.67 -7.16 -2.06
C LEU A 165 -0.19 -5.93 -2.40
N ALA A 166 0.36 -4.94 -3.10
CA ALA A 166 -0.37 -3.76 -3.55
C ALA A 166 -1.53 -4.09 -4.50
N LEU A 167 -1.29 -4.95 -5.49
CA LEU A 167 -2.30 -5.33 -6.48
C LEU A 167 -3.36 -6.31 -5.96
N SER A 168 -3.23 -6.81 -4.73
CA SER A 168 -4.15 -7.79 -4.15
C SER A 168 -5.62 -7.35 -4.18
N ARG A 169 -5.89 -6.07 -3.91
CA ARG A 169 -7.23 -5.47 -3.93
C ARG A 169 -7.71 -5.03 -5.32
N LEU A 170 -6.86 -5.10 -6.35
CA LEU A 170 -7.14 -4.63 -7.70
C LEU A 170 -7.41 -5.80 -8.68
N GLN A 171 -7.60 -7.00 -8.15
CA GLN A 171 -7.97 -8.17 -8.93
C GLN A 171 -9.47 -8.16 -9.22
N ASP A 172 -9.83 -8.46 -10.47
CA ASP A 172 -11.19 -8.84 -10.84
C ASP A 172 -11.20 -10.30 -11.32
N PRO A 173 -11.63 -11.27 -10.49
CA PRO A 173 -11.70 -12.67 -10.88
C PRO A 173 -12.81 -12.99 -11.88
N LYS A 174 -13.79 -12.09 -12.05
CA LYS A 174 -14.91 -12.24 -12.99
C LYS A 174 -14.52 -11.80 -14.40
N ASP A 175 -13.61 -10.83 -14.51
CA ASP A 175 -13.03 -10.43 -15.79
C ASP A 175 -11.99 -11.46 -16.28
N GLU A 176 -12.30 -12.11 -17.41
CA GLU A 176 -11.40 -13.05 -18.06
C GLU A 176 -10.07 -12.40 -18.49
N ASN A 177 -10.07 -11.09 -18.75
CA ASN A 177 -8.91 -10.36 -19.22
C ASN A 177 -8.21 -9.57 -18.10
N CYS A 178 -8.58 -9.78 -16.83
CA CYS A 178 -7.98 -9.05 -15.72
C CYS A 178 -6.44 -9.21 -15.72
N PRO A 179 -5.68 -8.11 -15.90
CA PRO A 179 -4.23 -8.19 -16.05
C PRO A 179 -3.54 -8.71 -14.78
N VAL A 180 -4.09 -8.38 -13.60
CA VAL A 180 -3.54 -8.79 -12.30
C VAL A 180 -3.66 -10.31 -12.11
N VAL A 181 -4.84 -10.89 -12.39
CA VAL A 181 -5.04 -12.34 -12.28
C VAL A 181 -4.14 -13.09 -13.26
N ASN A 182 -4.02 -12.60 -14.49
CA ASN A 182 -3.18 -13.21 -15.53
C ASN A 182 -1.69 -13.21 -15.14
N ILE A 183 -1.17 -12.10 -14.65
CA ILE A 183 0.23 -12.03 -14.21
C ILE A 183 0.47 -12.82 -12.92
N TYR A 184 -0.50 -12.92 -12.01
CA TYR A 184 -0.38 -13.77 -10.82
C TYR A 184 -0.27 -15.24 -11.18
N ASN A 185 -1.09 -15.74 -12.09
CA ASN A 185 -0.97 -17.11 -12.60
C ASN A 185 0.45 -17.37 -13.17
N THR A 186 1.01 -16.39 -13.88
CA THR A 186 2.36 -16.47 -14.45
C THR A 186 3.44 -16.48 -13.36
N LEU A 187 3.37 -15.57 -12.40
CA LEU A 187 4.36 -15.44 -11.31
C LEU A 187 4.34 -16.65 -10.38
N LEU A 188 3.16 -17.21 -10.12
CA LEU A 188 2.98 -18.36 -9.26
C LEU A 188 3.73 -19.59 -9.79
N GLU A 189 3.91 -19.71 -11.11
CA GLU A 189 4.65 -20.80 -11.74
C GLU A 189 6.11 -20.44 -12.01
N ASN A 190 6.38 -19.20 -12.43
CA ASN A 190 7.64 -18.85 -13.09
C ASN A 190 8.57 -17.97 -12.26
N ASP A 191 8.12 -17.36 -11.16
CA ASP A 191 9.04 -16.53 -10.37
C ASP A 191 10.10 -17.40 -9.67
N SER A 192 11.36 -17.09 -9.94
CA SER A 192 12.52 -17.79 -9.35
C SER A 192 12.55 -17.72 -7.82
N ASN A 193 12.01 -16.65 -7.21
CA ASN A 193 12.03 -16.44 -5.78
C ASN A 193 10.76 -16.99 -5.12
N SER A 194 10.93 -17.92 -4.19
CA SER A 194 9.82 -18.58 -3.51
C SER A 194 8.98 -17.65 -2.64
N GLU A 195 9.55 -16.57 -2.11
CA GLU A 195 8.81 -15.60 -1.31
C GLU A 195 7.86 -14.78 -2.19
N VAL A 196 8.22 -14.54 -3.45
CA VAL A 196 7.30 -13.92 -4.44
C VAL A 196 6.15 -14.89 -4.73
N ARG A 197 6.44 -16.16 -5.03
CA ARG A 197 5.40 -17.17 -5.26
C ARG A 197 4.48 -17.31 -4.04
N ARG A 198 5.05 -17.29 -2.83
CA ARG A 198 4.27 -17.32 -1.58
C ARG A 198 3.38 -16.09 -1.43
N ALA A 199 3.89 -14.89 -1.74
CA ALA A 199 3.12 -13.66 -1.70
C ALA A 199 1.94 -13.71 -2.70
N VAL A 200 2.17 -14.19 -3.92
CA VAL A 200 1.11 -14.36 -4.93
C VAL A 200 0.07 -15.35 -4.42
N LEU A 201 0.51 -16.49 -3.87
CA LEU A 201 -0.39 -17.51 -3.32
C LEU A 201 -1.28 -16.99 -2.18
N SER A 202 -0.77 -16.06 -1.35
CA SER A 202 -1.58 -15.43 -0.31
C SER A 202 -2.54 -14.35 -0.80
N CYS A 203 -2.37 -13.85 -2.02
CA CYS A 203 -3.15 -12.74 -2.56
C CYS A 203 -4.11 -13.15 -3.68
N ILE A 204 -3.78 -14.20 -4.44
CA ILE A 204 -4.54 -14.58 -5.62
C ILE A 204 -5.97 -14.94 -5.26
N ALA A 205 -6.93 -14.30 -5.92
CA ALA A 205 -8.33 -14.57 -5.68
C ALA A 205 -8.72 -15.96 -6.23
N PRO A 206 -9.34 -16.83 -5.41
CA PRO A 206 -9.81 -18.13 -5.87
C PRO A 206 -10.92 -18.00 -6.92
N SER A 207 -10.74 -18.65 -8.06
CA SER A 207 -11.73 -18.78 -9.13
C SER A 207 -11.48 -20.06 -9.92
N ALA A 208 -12.40 -20.44 -10.81
CA ALA A 208 -12.20 -21.59 -11.69
C ALA A 208 -10.88 -21.51 -12.49
N ARG A 209 -10.45 -20.28 -12.84
CA ARG A 209 -9.24 -20.02 -13.62
C ARG A 209 -7.95 -20.11 -12.80
N THR A 210 -7.99 -19.68 -11.53
CA THR A 210 -6.80 -19.65 -10.66
C THR A 210 -6.61 -20.95 -9.88
N LEU A 211 -7.70 -21.73 -9.67
CA LEU A 211 -7.70 -22.96 -8.90
C LEU A 211 -6.62 -23.97 -9.33
N PRO A 212 -6.43 -24.33 -10.62
CA PRO A 212 -5.39 -25.27 -11.01
C PRO A 212 -3.98 -24.78 -10.65
N LYS A 213 -3.76 -23.47 -10.75
CA LYS A 213 -2.47 -22.82 -10.44
C LYS A 213 -2.21 -22.83 -8.93
N ILE A 214 -3.22 -22.54 -8.11
CA ILE A 214 -3.16 -22.62 -6.65
C ILE A 214 -2.87 -24.07 -6.21
N VAL A 215 -3.64 -25.05 -6.69
CA VAL A 215 -3.46 -26.46 -6.32
C VAL A 215 -2.09 -26.99 -6.72
N SER A 216 -1.56 -26.57 -7.88
CA SER A 216 -0.20 -26.95 -8.31
C SER A 216 0.88 -26.56 -7.29
N ARG A 217 0.64 -25.53 -6.45
CA ARG A 217 1.60 -25.09 -5.43
C ARG A 217 1.72 -26.04 -4.24
N THR A 218 0.80 -27.00 -4.08
CA THR A 218 1.00 -28.13 -3.15
C THR A 218 2.23 -28.97 -3.51
N MET A 219 2.73 -28.85 -4.75
CA MET A 219 3.92 -29.51 -5.26
C MET A 219 5.09 -28.54 -5.52
N ASP A 220 5.06 -27.33 -4.95
CA ASP A 220 6.16 -26.37 -5.09
C ASP A 220 7.47 -26.93 -4.49
N VAL A 221 8.61 -26.56 -5.09
CA VAL A 221 9.95 -26.97 -4.62
C VAL A 221 10.19 -26.56 -3.17
N LYS A 222 9.62 -25.43 -2.72
CA LYS A 222 9.79 -24.93 -1.35
C LYS A 222 8.63 -25.35 -0.44
N GLU A 223 8.99 -25.95 0.69
CA GLU A 223 8.04 -26.42 1.71
C GLU A 223 7.09 -25.32 2.21
N ALA A 224 7.60 -24.11 2.46
CA ALA A 224 6.78 -23.00 2.94
C ALA A 224 5.67 -22.60 1.94
N VAL A 225 5.89 -22.78 0.64
CA VAL A 225 4.88 -22.53 -0.40
C VAL A 225 3.85 -23.66 -0.42
N ARG A 226 4.32 -24.93 -0.34
CA ARG A 226 3.42 -26.09 -0.24
C ARG A 226 2.49 -26.00 0.96
N LYS A 227 3.04 -25.67 2.13
CA LYS A 227 2.26 -25.50 3.37
C LYS A 227 1.17 -24.44 3.19
N LEU A 228 1.53 -23.26 2.69
CA LEU A 228 0.56 -22.18 2.47
C LEU A 228 -0.55 -22.57 1.50
N ALA A 229 -0.26 -23.39 0.48
CA ALA A 229 -1.28 -23.83 -0.49
C ALA A 229 -2.45 -24.57 0.17
N TYR A 230 -2.21 -25.27 1.29
CA TYR A 230 -3.26 -25.93 2.07
C TYR A 230 -4.04 -24.96 2.99
N GLU A 231 -3.51 -23.77 3.25
CA GLU A 231 -4.10 -22.75 4.13
C GLU A 231 -4.89 -21.67 3.36
N VAL A 232 -4.80 -21.64 2.02
CA VAL A 232 -5.54 -20.69 1.18
C VAL A 232 -7.03 -20.87 1.43
N LYS A 233 -7.69 -19.80 1.90
CA LYS A 233 -9.13 -19.81 2.17
C LYS A 233 -9.90 -19.70 0.86
N TRP A 234 -10.75 -20.68 0.62
CA TRP A 234 -11.73 -20.66 -0.46
C TRP A 234 -12.89 -19.78 -0.02
N ILE A 235 -13.28 -18.80 -0.85
CA ILE A 235 -14.53 -18.07 -0.62
C ILE A 235 -15.66 -19.06 -0.91
N THR A 236 -16.26 -19.58 0.15
CA THR A 236 -17.54 -20.33 0.13
C THR A 236 -18.71 -19.37 0.16
#